data_AF-A0A3G5T484-F1
#
_entry.id   AF-A0A3G5T484-F1
#
_cell.length_a   1.000
_cell.length_b   1.000
_cell.length_c   1.000
_cell.angle_alpha   90.00
_cell.angle_beta   90.00
_cell.angle_gamma   90.00
#
_symmetry.space_group_name_H-M   'P 1'
#
loop_
_entity.id
_entity.type
_entity.pdbx_description
1 polymer ?
#
loop_
_entity_poly.entity_id
_entity_poly.type
_entity_poly.pdbx_seq_one_letter_code
_entity_poly.pdbx_strand_id
1 'polypeptide(L)'
;MLPDLTAEAWFGPEPIAAATDHLLEAAEALRPGVLDQCRWDPRGALEAVPGLSIYEDLSLRPSVCPIDGTYDPAIRSIRYRPVSARRDRFTLLHEFGHDLLAVDTDWSLRVAPALDKLQYGRQVEEKIVNRFASRVLITDQEAAKAFAHGVTAEAAASLYDIGTASATACLVRSLGEPGQRMVILADSAGRSWFTESNGDPYAPSRNVRQPVIEKAAQRAIETGSGTFSGAGLGEIKYKSGKTFSDLRIDVAIRGGMVFAVVTALPRDLRVSAGFSEWHVECLAGCGHSFTQEESPRVCEECGEPKCPRCRECECDVNKQEFCSNCFMLLPKARKGHELCENCE
;
A
#
# COMPACT_ATOMS: atom_id res chain seq x y z
N MET A 1 -2.77 -21.04 -17.05
CA MET A 1 -1.31 -21.17 -17.32
C MET A 1 -0.75 -19.77 -17.38
N LEU A 2 0.43 -19.55 -16.81
CA LEU A 2 1.04 -18.23 -16.74
C LEU A 2 1.78 -17.90 -18.05
N PRO A 3 1.85 -16.62 -18.48
CA PRO A 3 2.54 -16.24 -19.70
C PRO A 3 4.03 -16.60 -19.67
N ASP A 4 4.64 -16.83 -20.84
CA ASP A 4 6.08 -17.10 -20.95
C ASP A 4 6.86 -15.84 -21.30
N LEU A 5 7.68 -15.40 -20.35
CA LEU A 5 8.20 -14.04 -20.23
C LEU A 5 9.56 -14.05 -19.50
N THR A 6 10.38 -13.03 -19.77
CA THR A 6 11.59 -12.79 -18.96
C THR A 6 11.24 -12.24 -17.58
N ALA A 7 12.14 -12.39 -16.61
CA ALA A 7 11.91 -11.97 -15.22
C ALA A 7 11.68 -10.44 -15.09
N GLU A 8 12.18 -9.64 -16.02
CA GLU A 8 12.01 -8.18 -16.07
C GLU A 8 10.62 -7.78 -16.61
N ALA A 9 10.08 -8.53 -17.56
CA ALA A 9 8.76 -8.24 -18.14
C ALA A 9 7.63 -8.39 -17.10
N TRP A 10 7.80 -9.29 -16.12
CA TRP A 10 6.88 -9.51 -15.01
C TRP A 10 6.61 -8.29 -14.11
N PHE A 11 7.43 -7.23 -14.18
CA PHE A 11 7.18 -5.98 -13.45
C PHE A 11 6.12 -5.09 -14.13
N GLY A 12 5.70 -5.42 -15.35
CA GLY A 12 4.64 -4.70 -16.08
C GLY A 12 3.22 -4.98 -15.54
N PRO A 13 2.24 -4.12 -15.84
CA PRO A 13 0.86 -4.29 -15.36
C PRO A 13 0.13 -5.47 -16.02
N GLU A 14 0.47 -5.83 -17.26
CA GLU A 14 -0.21 -6.89 -18.01
C GLU A 14 0.08 -8.31 -17.46
N PRO A 15 1.34 -8.72 -17.17
CA PRO A 15 1.59 -10.02 -16.55
C PRO A 15 1.02 -10.14 -15.14
N ILE A 16 1.04 -9.06 -14.36
CA ILE A 16 0.42 -9.00 -13.03
C ILE A 16 -1.10 -9.19 -13.12
N ALA A 17 -1.75 -8.60 -14.13
CA ALA A 17 -3.16 -8.84 -14.40
C ALA A 17 -3.42 -10.30 -14.79
N ALA A 18 -2.69 -10.85 -15.77
CA ALA A 18 -2.86 -12.22 -16.25
C ALA A 18 -2.63 -13.28 -15.16
N ALA A 19 -1.63 -13.09 -14.28
CA ALA A 19 -1.43 -13.96 -13.11
C ALA A 19 -2.55 -13.81 -12.07
N THR A 20 -3.13 -12.61 -11.92
CA THR A 20 -4.29 -12.42 -11.05
C THR A 20 -5.54 -13.11 -11.60
N ASP A 21 -5.78 -13.05 -12.90
CA ASP A 21 -6.87 -13.81 -13.55
C ASP A 21 -6.68 -15.31 -13.36
N HIS A 22 -5.46 -15.83 -13.57
CA HIS A 22 -5.11 -17.24 -13.31
C HIS A 22 -5.30 -17.64 -11.83
N LEU A 23 -5.03 -16.75 -10.87
CA LEU A 23 -5.32 -17.00 -9.45
C LEU A 23 -6.82 -17.08 -9.14
N LEU A 24 -7.65 -16.25 -9.78
CA LEU A 24 -9.11 -16.28 -9.62
C LEU A 24 -9.68 -17.58 -10.22
N GLU A 25 -9.17 -18.01 -11.39
CA GLU A 25 -9.48 -19.31 -11.98
C GLU A 25 -9.05 -20.48 -11.08
N ALA A 26 -7.84 -20.43 -10.52
CA ALA A 26 -7.30 -21.47 -9.64
C ALA A 26 -8.11 -21.62 -8.34
N ALA A 27 -8.55 -20.50 -7.74
CA ALA A 27 -9.39 -20.52 -6.54
C ALA A 27 -10.74 -21.21 -6.79
N GLU A 28 -11.43 -20.84 -7.88
CA GLU A 28 -12.72 -21.45 -8.25
C GLU A 28 -12.58 -22.91 -8.70
N ALA A 29 -11.46 -23.28 -9.33
CA ALA A 29 -11.14 -24.68 -9.66
C ALA A 29 -10.85 -25.52 -8.40
N LEU A 30 -10.23 -24.94 -7.37
CA LEU A 30 -9.96 -25.57 -6.08
C LEU A 30 -11.24 -25.76 -5.25
N ARG A 31 -12.16 -24.79 -5.29
CA ARG A 31 -13.48 -24.86 -4.62
C ARG A 31 -14.49 -23.93 -5.33
N PRO A 32 -15.43 -24.45 -6.13
CA PRO A 32 -16.42 -23.62 -6.81
C PRO A 32 -17.27 -22.78 -5.85
N GLY A 33 -17.47 -21.51 -6.20
CA GLY A 33 -18.15 -20.50 -5.39
C GLY A 33 -17.35 -20.01 -4.18
N VAL A 34 -16.05 -20.30 -4.07
CA VAL A 34 -15.23 -19.84 -2.94
C VAL A 34 -15.04 -18.32 -2.96
N LEU A 35 -14.90 -17.70 -4.13
CA LEU A 35 -14.63 -16.26 -4.23
C LEU A 35 -15.82 -15.42 -3.75
N ASP A 36 -17.05 -15.81 -4.09
CA ASP A 36 -18.27 -15.16 -3.62
C ASP A 36 -18.45 -15.26 -2.10
N GLN A 37 -18.07 -16.41 -1.50
CA GLN A 37 -18.07 -16.56 -0.03
C GLN A 37 -16.96 -15.69 0.60
N CYS A 38 -15.76 -15.73 0.02
CA CYS A 38 -14.57 -14.99 0.44
C CYS A 38 -14.75 -13.47 0.47
N ARG A 39 -15.64 -12.92 -0.37
CA ARG A 39 -15.97 -11.48 -0.37
C ARG A 39 -16.64 -11.02 0.92
N TRP A 40 -17.37 -11.91 1.61
CA TRP A 40 -18.14 -11.60 2.82
C TRP A 40 -17.53 -12.21 4.08
N ASP A 41 -17.16 -13.48 4.02
CA ASP A 41 -16.48 -14.23 5.08
C ASP A 41 -15.35 -15.08 4.49
N PRO A 42 -14.14 -14.51 4.29
CA PRO A 42 -12.98 -15.27 3.86
C PRO A 42 -12.46 -16.20 4.96
N ARG A 43 -12.84 -16.05 6.23
CA ARG A 43 -12.43 -17.01 7.26
C ARG A 43 -13.16 -18.33 7.04
N GLY A 44 -14.49 -18.33 7.10
CA GLY A 44 -15.30 -19.53 6.90
C GLY A 44 -15.18 -20.11 5.48
N ALA A 45 -14.97 -19.27 4.46
CA ALA A 45 -14.75 -19.73 3.09
C ALA A 45 -13.43 -20.49 2.90
N LEU A 46 -12.37 -20.08 3.60
CA LEU A 46 -11.03 -20.66 3.50
C LEU A 46 -10.79 -21.79 4.51
N GLU A 47 -11.46 -21.80 5.67
CA GLU A 47 -11.51 -22.99 6.56
C GLU A 47 -12.13 -24.22 5.85
N ALA A 48 -12.89 -24.00 4.78
CA ALA A 48 -13.45 -25.04 3.92
C ALA A 48 -12.56 -25.42 2.70
N VAL A 49 -11.33 -24.87 2.57
CA VAL A 49 -10.39 -25.20 1.49
C VAL A 49 -9.56 -26.44 1.85
N PRO A 50 -9.53 -27.49 1.01
CA PRO A 50 -8.80 -28.73 1.32
C PRO A 50 -7.30 -28.51 1.58
N GLY A 51 -6.86 -28.89 2.78
CA GLY A 51 -5.46 -28.86 3.19
C GLY A 51 -4.89 -27.47 3.47
N LEU A 52 -5.73 -26.44 3.61
CA LEU A 52 -5.36 -25.11 4.11
C LEU A 52 -5.78 -25.01 5.59
N SER A 53 -4.91 -24.47 6.45
CA SER A 53 -5.20 -24.26 7.88
C SER A 53 -5.13 -22.78 8.24
N ILE A 54 -6.02 -22.29 9.12
CA ILE A 54 -6.09 -20.87 9.50
C ILE A 54 -6.01 -20.73 11.03
N TYR A 55 -5.09 -19.88 11.49
CA TYR A 55 -4.86 -19.62 12.91
C TYR A 55 -4.90 -18.13 13.21
N GLU A 56 -5.52 -17.77 14.33
CA GLU A 56 -5.36 -16.44 14.93
C GLU A 56 -4.13 -16.45 15.82
N ASP A 57 -3.25 -15.48 15.64
CA ASP A 57 -2.02 -15.31 16.41
C ASP A 57 -1.92 -13.86 16.90
N LEU A 58 -2.37 -13.63 18.13
CA LEU A 58 -2.28 -12.34 18.82
C LEU A 58 -0.83 -11.93 19.15
N SER A 59 0.13 -12.85 19.05
CA SER A 59 1.56 -12.59 19.26
C SER A 59 2.32 -12.23 17.97
N LEU A 60 1.68 -12.41 16.81
CA LEU A 60 2.28 -12.18 15.49
C LEU A 60 2.73 -10.73 15.35
N ARG A 61 4.04 -10.54 15.14
CA ARG A 61 4.63 -9.24 14.81
C ARG A 61 4.80 -9.15 13.29
N PRO A 62 4.14 -8.20 12.60
CA PRO A 62 4.31 -8.04 11.16
C PRO A 62 5.78 -7.66 10.87
N SER A 63 6.47 -8.56 10.15
CA SER A 63 7.94 -8.59 10.10
C SER A 63 8.51 -8.71 8.68
N VAL A 64 7.66 -8.95 7.67
CA VAL A 64 8.06 -9.04 6.25
C VAL A 64 7.02 -8.34 5.36
N CYS A 65 5.78 -8.83 5.37
CA CYS A 65 4.61 -8.27 4.69
C CYS A 65 4.04 -7.04 5.46
N PRO A 66 3.42 -6.03 4.82
CA PRO A 66 2.78 -4.89 5.52
C PRO A 66 1.41 -5.22 6.14
N ILE A 67 1.02 -6.48 6.09
CA ILE A 67 -0.26 -7.02 6.51
C ILE A 67 -0.07 -7.74 7.85
N ASP A 68 -1.15 -7.83 8.62
CA ASP A 68 -1.19 -8.54 9.91
C ASP A 68 -1.27 -10.07 9.72
N GLY A 69 -0.46 -10.61 8.80
CA GLY A 69 -0.54 -11.98 8.32
C GLY A 69 0.82 -12.60 7.99
N THR A 70 0.83 -13.92 7.88
CA THR A 70 1.90 -14.70 7.23
C THR A 70 1.37 -16.06 6.81
N TYR A 71 1.71 -16.47 5.58
CA TYR A 71 1.53 -17.81 5.07
C TYR A 71 2.80 -18.67 5.29
N ASP A 72 2.61 -19.95 5.58
CA ASP A 72 3.66 -20.97 5.71
C ASP A 72 3.41 -22.10 4.69
N PRO A 73 4.21 -22.19 3.60
CA PRO A 73 4.01 -23.19 2.55
C PRO A 73 4.38 -24.62 2.97
N ALA A 74 5.18 -24.81 4.02
CA ALA A 74 5.62 -26.15 4.42
C ALA A 74 4.50 -26.96 5.09
N ILE A 75 3.52 -26.27 5.69
CA ILE A 75 2.34 -26.86 6.34
C ILE A 75 1.01 -26.32 5.80
N ARG A 76 1.04 -25.50 4.74
CA ARG A 76 -0.09 -24.75 4.17
C ARG A 76 -0.96 -24.09 5.27
N SER A 77 -0.34 -23.22 6.06
CA SER A 77 -1.05 -22.48 7.11
C SER A 77 -1.00 -20.98 6.92
N ILE A 78 -2.16 -20.32 7.01
CA ILE A 78 -2.28 -18.87 7.19
C ILE A 78 -2.32 -18.60 8.70
N ARG A 79 -1.47 -17.71 9.19
CA ARG A 79 -1.60 -17.11 10.53
C ARG A 79 -1.88 -15.64 10.35
N TYR A 80 -2.87 -15.12 11.06
CA TYR A 80 -3.15 -13.69 11.06
C TYR A 80 -3.47 -13.19 12.46
N ARG A 81 -3.29 -11.88 12.65
CA ARG A 81 -3.69 -11.18 13.87
C ARG A 81 -4.99 -10.42 13.58
N PRO A 82 -6.11 -10.74 14.25
CA PRO A 82 -7.33 -9.95 14.14
C PRO A 82 -7.08 -8.49 14.52
N VAL A 83 -7.62 -7.57 13.71
CA VAL A 83 -7.39 -6.12 13.84
C VAL A 83 -8.65 -5.32 13.50
N SER A 84 -9.35 -5.68 12.42
CA SER A 84 -10.69 -5.18 12.12
C SER A 84 -11.29 -5.96 10.95
N ALA A 85 -12.61 -6.20 10.97
CA ALA A 85 -13.25 -7.00 9.92
C ALA A 85 -13.07 -6.47 8.47
N ARG A 86 -12.70 -5.19 8.25
CA ARG A 86 -12.31 -4.68 6.92
C ARG A 86 -10.85 -5.02 6.56
N ARG A 87 -9.91 -4.98 7.52
CA ARG A 87 -8.50 -5.33 7.27
C ARG A 87 -8.31 -6.84 7.20
N ASP A 88 -8.87 -7.57 8.15
CA ASP A 88 -8.68 -9.02 8.33
C ASP A 88 -9.15 -9.80 7.10
N ARG A 89 -10.20 -9.31 6.42
CA ARG A 89 -10.63 -9.80 5.11
C ARG A 89 -9.55 -9.67 4.03
N PHE A 90 -8.90 -8.51 3.93
CA PHE A 90 -7.81 -8.28 2.97
C PHE A 90 -6.57 -9.10 3.34
N THR A 91 -6.28 -9.23 4.65
CA THR A 91 -5.22 -10.10 5.17
C THR A 91 -5.41 -11.54 4.71
N LEU A 92 -6.54 -12.17 5.07
CA LEU A 92 -6.83 -13.57 4.74
C LEU A 92 -6.75 -13.85 3.23
N LEU A 93 -7.21 -12.92 2.40
CA LEU A 93 -7.20 -13.06 0.95
C LEU A 93 -5.83 -12.83 0.30
N HIS A 94 -4.98 -12.00 0.90
CA HIS A 94 -3.59 -11.83 0.46
C HIS A 94 -2.77 -13.10 0.79
N GLU A 95 -2.89 -13.62 2.02
CA GLU A 95 -2.21 -14.86 2.42
C GLU A 95 -2.74 -16.09 1.66
N PHE A 96 -4.03 -16.11 1.28
CA PHE A 96 -4.57 -17.12 0.35
C PHE A 96 -4.03 -16.97 -1.08
N GLY A 97 -3.74 -15.74 -1.52
CA GLY A 97 -3.01 -15.50 -2.76
C GLY A 97 -1.62 -16.17 -2.74
N HIS A 98 -0.88 -16.09 -1.63
CA HIS A 98 0.38 -16.80 -1.45
C HIS A 98 0.21 -18.33 -1.41
N ASP A 99 -0.85 -18.85 -0.78
CA ASP A 99 -1.19 -20.28 -0.81
C ASP A 99 -1.38 -20.79 -2.24
N LEU A 100 -2.22 -20.10 -3.03
CA LEU A 100 -2.48 -20.46 -4.43
C LEU A 100 -1.22 -20.41 -5.30
N LEU A 101 -0.37 -19.39 -5.14
CA LEU A 101 0.90 -19.31 -5.88
C LEU A 101 1.89 -20.41 -5.47
N ALA A 102 1.95 -20.77 -4.18
CA ALA A 102 2.85 -21.81 -3.68
C ALA A 102 2.42 -23.24 -4.04
N VAL A 103 1.14 -23.48 -4.37
CA VAL A 103 0.68 -24.76 -4.93
C VAL A 103 0.62 -24.77 -6.47
N ASP A 104 0.68 -23.61 -7.12
CA ASP A 104 0.74 -23.55 -8.57
C ASP A 104 2.12 -23.99 -9.08
N THR A 105 2.12 -25.05 -9.88
CA THR A 105 3.32 -25.70 -10.43
C THR A 105 4.05 -24.81 -11.44
N ASP A 106 3.34 -23.97 -12.19
CA ASP A 106 3.91 -23.11 -13.23
C ASP A 106 4.60 -21.89 -12.59
N TRP A 107 3.96 -21.29 -11.57
CA TRP A 107 4.59 -20.28 -10.72
C TRP A 107 5.83 -20.84 -10.03
N SER A 108 5.67 -21.95 -9.30
CA SER A 108 6.70 -22.48 -8.39
C SER A 108 7.91 -23.07 -9.10
N LEU A 109 7.77 -23.64 -10.29
CA LEU A 109 8.89 -24.24 -11.03
C LEU A 109 9.51 -23.31 -12.10
N ARG A 110 8.78 -22.31 -12.60
CA ARG A 110 9.24 -21.45 -13.71
C ARG A 110 9.32 -19.97 -13.33
N VAL A 111 8.27 -19.39 -12.76
CA VAL A 111 8.18 -17.94 -12.54
C VAL A 111 8.95 -17.48 -11.30
N ALA A 112 8.66 -18.03 -10.11
CA ALA A 112 9.37 -17.66 -8.88
C ALA A 112 10.89 -17.90 -8.96
N PRO A 113 11.40 -19.05 -9.46
CA PRO A 113 12.85 -19.26 -9.64
C PRO A 113 13.50 -18.38 -10.71
N ALA A 114 12.72 -17.68 -11.54
CA ALA A 114 13.23 -16.63 -12.44
C ALA A 114 13.27 -15.26 -11.72
N LEU A 115 12.23 -14.94 -10.95
CA LEU A 115 12.11 -13.70 -10.17
C LEU A 115 13.12 -13.61 -9.01
N ASP A 116 13.42 -14.71 -8.31
CA ASP A 116 14.38 -14.76 -7.19
C ASP A 116 15.82 -14.35 -7.59
N LYS A 117 16.14 -14.38 -8.88
CA LYS A 117 17.43 -13.90 -9.43
C LYS A 117 17.51 -12.38 -9.49
N LEU A 118 16.38 -11.68 -9.34
CA LEU A 118 16.28 -10.22 -9.34
C LEU A 118 16.05 -9.70 -7.91
N GLN A 119 16.78 -8.64 -7.56
CA GLN A 119 16.74 -8.01 -6.23
C GLN A 119 15.32 -7.64 -5.74
N TYR A 120 14.38 -7.44 -6.66
CA TYR A 120 13.01 -7.01 -6.40
C TYR A 120 11.95 -8.04 -6.80
N GLY A 121 12.32 -9.31 -7.09
CA GLY A 121 11.41 -10.34 -7.60
C GLY A 121 10.13 -10.52 -6.76
N ARG A 122 10.26 -10.58 -5.43
CA ARG A 122 9.11 -10.67 -4.51
C ARG A 122 8.13 -9.50 -4.57
N GLN A 123 8.49 -8.35 -5.15
CA GLN A 123 7.53 -7.25 -5.38
C GLN A 123 6.51 -7.58 -6.48
N VAL A 124 6.82 -8.49 -7.41
CA VAL A 124 5.86 -8.98 -8.40
C VAL A 124 4.81 -9.84 -7.69
N GLU A 125 5.25 -10.74 -6.82
CA GLU A 125 4.38 -11.60 -6.01
C GLU A 125 3.42 -10.77 -5.15
N GLU A 126 3.94 -9.83 -4.34
CA GLU A 126 3.10 -8.95 -3.50
C GLU A 126 2.06 -8.18 -4.30
N LYS A 127 2.40 -7.69 -5.51
CA LYS A 127 1.44 -7.01 -6.39
C LYS A 127 0.34 -7.94 -6.92
N ILE A 128 0.69 -9.19 -7.27
CA ILE A 128 -0.29 -10.18 -7.73
C ILE A 128 -1.26 -10.52 -6.59
N VAL A 129 -0.76 -10.83 -5.38
CA VAL A 129 -1.63 -11.20 -4.25
C VAL A 129 -2.44 -10.02 -3.70
N ASN A 130 -1.88 -8.79 -3.71
CA ASN A 130 -2.64 -7.57 -3.43
C ASN A 130 -3.79 -7.37 -4.45
N ARG A 131 -3.49 -7.49 -5.75
CA ARG A 131 -4.48 -7.31 -6.81
C ARG A 131 -5.58 -8.37 -6.73
N PHE A 132 -5.22 -9.64 -6.49
CA PHE A 132 -6.15 -10.74 -6.22
C PHE A 132 -7.09 -10.40 -5.05
N ALA A 133 -6.55 -10.12 -3.86
CA ALA A 133 -7.35 -9.76 -2.68
C ALA A 133 -8.26 -8.54 -2.93
N SER A 134 -7.80 -7.55 -3.71
CA SER A 134 -8.61 -6.38 -4.08
C SER A 134 -9.79 -6.70 -5.00
N ARG A 135 -9.65 -7.67 -5.92
CA ARG A 135 -10.70 -8.06 -6.88
C ARG A 135 -11.75 -8.99 -6.28
N VAL A 136 -11.36 -9.83 -5.31
CA VAL A 136 -12.31 -10.65 -4.55
C VAL A 136 -13.19 -9.79 -3.63
N LEU A 137 -12.64 -8.74 -3.02
CA LEU A 137 -13.41 -7.81 -2.18
C LEU A 137 -14.24 -6.80 -2.98
N ILE A 138 -13.73 -6.33 -4.13
CA ILE A 138 -14.37 -5.31 -4.96
C ILE A 138 -14.51 -5.87 -6.38
N THR A 139 -15.72 -6.23 -6.76
CA THR A 139 -16.03 -6.86 -8.06
C THR A 139 -15.71 -5.94 -9.23
N ASP A 140 -15.52 -6.51 -10.43
CA ASP A 140 -15.29 -5.72 -11.64
C ASP A 140 -16.47 -4.77 -11.95
N GLN A 141 -17.70 -5.11 -11.54
CA GLN A 141 -18.86 -4.22 -11.66
C GLN A 141 -18.81 -3.04 -10.68
N GLU A 142 -18.36 -3.23 -9.44
CA GLU A 142 -18.20 -2.15 -8.45
C GLU A 142 -17.08 -1.19 -8.84
N ALA A 143 -15.94 -1.72 -9.27
CA ALA A 143 -14.81 -0.92 -9.74
C ALA A 143 -15.17 -0.12 -11.00
N ALA A 144 -15.75 -0.76 -12.03
CA ALA A 144 -16.18 -0.09 -13.24
C ALA A 144 -17.24 1.00 -12.99
N LYS A 145 -18.12 0.83 -11.99
CA LYS A 145 -19.08 1.84 -11.57
C LYS A 145 -18.41 3.02 -10.84
N ALA A 146 -17.47 2.75 -9.94
CA ALA A 146 -16.80 3.79 -9.16
C ALA A 146 -15.81 4.63 -9.99
N PHE A 147 -15.09 3.99 -10.92
CA PHE A 147 -14.06 4.63 -11.75
C PHE A 147 -14.56 4.99 -13.17
N ALA A 148 -15.89 4.99 -13.39
CA ALA A 148 -16.53 5.31 -14.68
C ALA A 148 -16.17 6.70 -15.26
N HIS A 149 -15.65 7.61 -14.43
CA HIS A 149 -15.21 8.95 -14.80
C HIS A 149 -13.71 9.17 -14.55
N GLY A 150 -12.94 8.07 -14.49
CA GLY A 150 -11.52 8.04 -14.15
C GLY A 150 -11.26 7.70 -12.68
N VAL A 151 -9.99 7.44 -12.37
CA VAL A 151 -9.54 7.16 -11.00
C VAL A 151 -9.24 8.46 -10.27
N THR A 152 -9.96 8.73 -9.19
CA THR A 152 -9.69 9.79 -8.21
C THR A 152 -9.59 9.18 -6.80
N ALA A 153 -8.96 9.91 -5.88
CA ALA A 153 -8.92 9.51 -4.48
C ALA A 153 -10.33 9.51 -3.85
N GLU A 154 -11.21 10.42 -4.29
CA GLU A 154 -12.61 10.48 -3.84
C GLU A 154 -13.43 9.26 -4.31
N ALA A 155 -13.17 8.72 -5.50
CA ALA A 155 -13.80 7.48 -5.96
C ALA A 155 -13.31 6.26 -5.15
N ALA A 156 -12.02 6.18 -4.84
CA ALA A 156 -11.45 5.13 -3.99
C ALA A 156 -11.94 5.23 -2.53
N ALA A 157 -12.08 6.45 -2.00
CA ALA A 157 -12.67 6.71 -0.69
C ALA A 157 -14.16 6.35 -0.65
N SER A 158 -14.91 6.65 -1.71
CA SER A 158 -16.33 6.28 -1.83
C SER A 158 -16.56 4.76 -1.85
N LEU A 159 -15.67 3.98 -2.48
CA LEU A 159 -15.69 2.51 -2.41
C LEU A 159 -15.47 2.01 -0.98
N TYR A 160 -14.57 2.64 -0.21
CA TYR A 160 -14.34 2.31 1.19
C TYR A 160 -15.54 2.67 2.07
N ASP A 161 -16.19 3.81 1.83
CA ASP A 161 -17.35 4.24 2.62
C ASP A 161 -18.51 3.23 2.47
N ILE A 162 -18.80 2.76 1.26
CA ILE A 162 -19.95 1.87 0.97
C ILE A 162 -19.67 0.36 1.12
N GLY A 163 -18.40 -0.07 1.16
CA GLY A 163 -18.02 -1.48 0.98
C GLY A 163 -17.58 -2.25 2.25
N THR A 164 -17.31 -3.54 2.10
CA THR A 164 -16.63 -4.39 3.11
C THR A 164 -15.11 -4.39 2.99
N ALA A 165 -14.56 -3.75 1.94
CA ALA A 165 -13.14 -3.69 1.63
C ALA A 165 -12.36 -2.75 2.55
N SER A 166 -11.05 -2.98 2.69
CA SER A 166 -10.13 -2.06 3.37
C SER A 166 -9.81 -0.85 2.49
N ALA A 167 -9.33 0.25 3.10
CA ALA A 167 -8.85 1.41 2.36
C ALA A 167 -7.69 1.07 1.40
N THR A 168 -6.79 0.18 1.83
CA THR A 168 -5.74 -0.42 0.99
C THR A 168 -6.32 -1.16 -0.20
N ALA A 169 -7.32 -2.03 0.01
CA ALA A 169 -7.96 -2.78 -1.07
C ALA A 169 -8.60 -1.84 -2.11
N CYS A 170 -9.23 -0.74 -1.68
CA CYS A 170 -9.84 0.24 -2.59
C CYS A 170 -8.80 0.97 -3.45
N LEU A 171 -7.63 1.29 -2.87
CA LEU A 171 -6.53 1.93 -3.61
C LEU A 171 -5.83 0.95 -4.55
N VAL A 172 -5.48 -0.26 -4.10
CA VAL A 172 -4.94 -1.35 -4.95
C VAL A 172 -5.89 -1.64 -6.11
N ARG A 173 -7.20 -1.68 -5.85
CA ARG A 173 -8.21 -1.91 -6.88
C ARG A 173 -8.12 -0.90 -8.02
N SER A 174 -7.86 0.36 -7.70
CA SER A 174 -7.70 1.44 -8.69
C SER A 174 -6.42 1.31 -9.54
N LEU A 175 -5.43 0.51 -9.12
CA LEU A 175 -4.28 0.14 -9.98
C LEU A 175 -4.68 -0.83 -11.09
N GLY A 176 -5.88 -1.42 -11.01
CA GLY A 176 -6.49 -2.23 -12.05
C GLY A 176 -6.94 -1.45 -13.30
N GLU A 177 -7.30 -0.18 -13.12
CA GLU A 177 -7.93 0.64 -14.15
C GLU A 177 -6.94 1.19 -15.18
N PRO A 178 -7.37 1.51 -16.42
CA PRO A 178 -6.49 2.00 -17.48
C PRO A 178 -5.67 3.24 -17.09
N GLY A 179 -4.39 3.27 -17.50
CA GLY A 179 -3.45 4.36 -17.24
C GLY A 179 -2.54 4.16 -16.02
N GLN A 180 -1.38 4.82 -16.05
CA GLN A 180 -0.37 4.70 -15.00
C GLN A 180 -0.65 5.66 -13.84
N ARG A 181 -0.45 5.17 -12.61
CA ARG A 181 -0.60 5.90 -11.36
C ARG A 181 0.17 5.23 -10.21
N MET A 182 0.40 6.03 -9.19
CA MET A 182 0.73 5.59 -7.84
C MET A 182 -0.46 5.85 -6.92
N VAL A 183 -0.62 4.99 -5.91
CA VAL A 183 -1.53 5.19 -4.79
C VAL A 183 -0.75 5.26 -3.48
N ILE A 184 -1.20 6.13 -2.58
CA ILE A 184 -0.67 6.28 -1.23
C ILE A 184 -1.85 6.31 -0.24
N LEU A 185 -1.70 5.63 0.89
CA LEU A 185 -2.57 5.78 2.06
C LEU A 185 -1.72 6.32 3.22
N ALA A 186 -2.12 7.47 3.75
CA ALA A 186 -1.32 8.26 4.69
C ALA A 186 -2.18 8.97 5.74
N ASP A 187 -1.53 9.58 6.73
CA ASP A 187 -2.17 10.55 7.63
C ASP A 187 -2.21 11.97 7.04
N SER A 188 -2.89 12.89 7.75
CA SER A 188 -2.92 14.32 7.46
C SER A 188 -1.55 15.01 7.59
N ALA A 189 -0.53 14.36 8.18
CA ALA A 189 0.86 14.81 8.21
C ALA A 189 1.71 14.23 7.05
N GLY A 190 1.06 13.54 6.10
CA GLY A 190 1.69 12.97 4.90
C GLY A 190 2.55 11.72 5.14
N ARG A 191 2.50 11.09 6.32
CA ARG A 191 3.21 9.84 6.61
C ARG A 191 2.49 8.67 5.94
N SER A 192 3.12 8.08 4.92
CA SER A 192 2.56 6.91 4.23
C SER A 192 2.75 5.62 5.02
N TRP A 193 1.69 4.82 5.18
CA TRP A 193 1.80 3.44 5.66
C TRP A 193 1.63 2.42 4.53
N PHE A 194 0.89 2.77 3.48
CA PHE A 194 0.77 1.99 2.25
C PHE A 194 1.14 2.83 1.01
N THR A 195 1.90 2.22 0.10
CA THR A 195 2.36 2.82 -1.17
C THR A 195 2.45 1.71 -2.23
N GLU A 196 1.88 1.92 -3.40
CA GLU A 196 2.00 0.99 -4.54
C GLU A 196 1.78 1.73 -5.89
N SER A 197 2.30 1.21 -7.01
CA SER A 197 2.11 1.80 -8.35
C SER A 197 2.05 0.75 -9.46
N ASN A 198 1.36 1.07 -10.55
CA ASN A 198 1.25 0.25 -11.77
C ASN A 198 2.10 0.80 -12.95
N GLY A 199 2.92 1.82 -12.70
CA GLY A 199 3.75 2.50 -13.70
C GLY A 199 4.48 3.72 -13.10
N ASP A 200 4.65 4.77 -13.90
CA ASP A 200 5.18 6.08 -13.51
C ASP A 200 4.08 6.95 -12.83
N PRO A 201 4.31 7.56 -11.66
CA PRO A 201 5.52 7.49 -10.83
C PRO A 201 5.61 6.18 -10.04
N TYR A 202 6.84 5.77 -9.72
CA TYR A 202 7.11 4.62 -8.87
C TYR A 202 6.67 4.86 -7.42
N ALA A 203 6.23 3.81 -6.73
CA ALA A 203 5.93 3.89 -5.29
C ALA A 203 7.20 4.19 -4.46
N PRO A 204 7.20 5.22 -3.60
CA PRO A 204 8.23 5.40 -2.58
C PRO A 204 8.07 4.34 -1.49
N SER A 205 9.11 4.13 -0.70
CA SER A 205 9.04 3.18 0.42
C SER A 205 8.03 3.60 1.49
N ARG A 206 7.42 2.60 2.13
CA ARG A 206 6.52 2.78 3.30
C ARG A 206 7.23 3.48 4.45
N ASN A 207 6.46 4.19 5.28
CA ASN A 207 6.89 4.98 6.45
C ASN A 207 7.84 6.16 6.13
N VAL A 208 7.79 6.69 4.90
CA VAL A 208 8.48 7.93 4.52
C VAL A 208 7.45 9.06 4.50
N ARG A 209 7.71 10.18 5.20
CA ARG A 209 6.84 11.36 5.12
C ARG A 209 6.88 11.95 3.71
N GLN A 210 5.71 12.23 3.16
CA GLN A 210 5.52 12.86 1.86
C GLN A 210 4.87 14.24 2.10
N PRO A 211 5.65 15.33 2.31
CA PRO A 211 5.10 16.66 2.58
C PRO A 211 4.21 17.21 1.46
N VAL A 212 4.27 16.63 0.26
CA VAL A 212 3.37 16.96 -0.83
C VAL A 212 1.94 16.42 -0.62
N ILE A 213 1.80 15.28 0.07
CA ILE A 213 0.51 14.71 0.49
C ILE A 213 -0.04 15.49 1.69
N GLU A 214 0.83 15.85 2.65
CA GLU A 214 0.51 16.75 3.76
C GLU A 214 -0.07 18.09 3.27
N LYS A 215 0.61 18.74 2.32
CA LYS A 215 0.09 19.96 1.65
C LYS A 215 -1.26 19.73 0.97
N ALA A 216 -1.44 18.62 0.26
CA ALA A 216 -2.70 18.32 -0.42
C ALA A 216 -3.86 18.11 0.58
N ALA A 217 -3.61 17.36 1.66
CA ALA A 217 -4.58 17.14 2.74
C ALA A 217 -4.92 18.46 3.45
N GLN A 218 -3.93 19.31 3.74
CA GLN A 218 -4.15 20.63 4.32
C GLN A 218 -5.02 21.51 3.40
N ARG A 219 -4.82 21.49 2.08
CA ARG A 219 -5.72 22.18 1.13
C ARG A 219 -7.14 21.63 1.15
N ALA A 220 -7.31 20.31 1.21
CA ALA A 220 -8.62 19.66 1.30
C ALA A 220 -9.40 19.99 2.59
N ILE A 221 -8.67 20.31 3.67
CA ILE A 221 -9.21 20.81 4.94
C ILE A 221 -9.57 22.30 4.82
N GLU A 222 -8.68 23.14 4.29
CA GLU A 222 -8.87 24.58 4.09
C GLU A 222 -10.08 24.92 3.21
N THR A 223 -10.37 24.10 2.20
CA THR A 223 -11.54 24.26 1.32
C THR A 223 -12.84 23.71 1.91
N GLY A 224 -12.78 22.98 3.03
CA GLY A 224 -13.95 22.34 3.66
C GLY A 224 -14.58 21.19 2.86
N SER A 225 -14.03 20.85 1.70
CA SER A 225 -14.52 19.81 0.79
C SER A 225 -14.10 18.40 1.17
N GLY A 226 -13.09 18.25 2.05
CA GLY A 226 -12.46 16.96 2.35
C GLY A 226 -11.71 16.33 1.17
N THR A 227 -11.60 17.06 0.06
CA THR A 227 -11.01 16.62 -1.21
C THR A 227 -10.20 17.73 -1.86
N PHE A 228 -9.10 17.38 -2.55
CA PHE A 228 -8.29 18.32 -3.32
C PHE A 228 -7.65 17.63 -4.53
N SER A 229 -7.59 18.32 -5.68
CA SER A 229 -6.89 17.85 -6.88
C SER A 229 -6.08 18.98 -7.50
N GLY A 230 -4.78 18.77 -7.70
CA GLY A 230 -3.89 19.83 -8.18
C GLY A 230 -2.53 19.34 -8.67
N ALA A 231 -1.75 20.25 -9.24
CA ALA A 231 -0.41 19.99 -9.76
C ALA A 231 0.60 20.97 -9.15
N GLY A 232 1.89 20.61 -9.15
CA GLY A 232 2.97 21.51 -8.71
C GLY A 232 3.01 21.82 -7.21
N LEU A 233 2.41 20.97 -6.35
CA LEU A 233 2.46 21.14 -4.88
C LEU A 233 3.86 20.94 -4.27
N GLY A 234 4.75 20.26 -5.00
CA GLY A 234 6.03 19.75 -4.53
C GLY A 234 6.30 18.36 -5.09
N GLU A 235 7.14 17.59 -4.40
CA GLU A 235 7.77 16.38 -4.95
C GLU A 235 7.49 15.15 -4.06
N ILE A 236 7.44 13.98 -4.68
CA ILE A 236 7.46 12.68 -4.00
C ILE A 236 8.90 12.28 -3.69
N LYS A 237 9.17 11.81 -2.48
CA LYS A 237 10.50 11.51 -1.94
C LYS A 237 10.75 10.00 -1.84
N TYR A 238 11.91 9.55 -2.29
CA TYR A 238 12.34 8.15 -2.23
C TYR A 238 13.47 7.96 -1.21
N LYS A 239 13.62 6.75 -0.64
CA LYS A 239 14.71 6.41 0.30
C LYS A 239 16.13 6.43 -0.30
N SER A 240 16.26 6.78 -1.56
CA SER A 240 17.52 6.96 -2.29
C SER A 240 17.91 8.45 -2.41
N GLY A 241 17.37 9.33 -1.55
CA GLY A 241 17.56 10.78 -1.62
C GLY A 241 16.91 11.49 -2.82
N LYS A 242 16.53 10.75 -3.87
CA LYS A 242 15.89 11.27 -5.09
C LYS A 242 14.46 11.73 -4.85
N THR A 243 13.98 12.63 -5.71
CA THR A 243 12.56 13.03 -5.79
C THR A 243 11.97 12.92 -7.21
N PHE A 244 10.65 13.13 -7.31
CA PHE A 244 9.93 13.28 -8.58
C PHE A 244 8.86 14.38 -8.42
N SER A 245 8.85 15.36 -9.32
CA SER A 245 8.14 16.64 -9.16
C SER A 245 7.01 16.92 -10.17
N ASP A 246 7.09 16.34 -11.38
CA ASP A 246 6.12 16.54 -12.47
C ASP A 246 4.81 15.77 -12.23
N LEU A 247 4.06 16.15 -11.19
CA LEU A 247 2.93 15.38 -10.66
C LEU A 247 1.62 16.17 -10.59
N ARG A 248 0.52 15.48 -10.90
CA ARG A 248 -0.81 15.76 -10.34
C ARG A 248 -1.02 14.85 -9.13
N ILE A 249 -1.56 15.44 -8.07
CA ILE A 249 -1.92 14.78 -6.81
C ILE A 249 -3.40 15.06 -6.56
N ASP A 250 -4.13 13.98 -6.33
CA ASP A 250 -5.56 13.93 -6.03
C ASP A 250 -5.72 13.27 -4.66
N VAL A 251 -6.41 13.91 -3.72
CA VAL A 251 -6.58 13.40 -2.34
C VAL A 251 -8.02 13.51 -1.85
N ALA A 252 -8.41 12.55 -1.01
CA ALA A 252 -9.66 12.54 -0.28
C ALA A 252 -9.44 12.08 1.17
N ILE A 253 -10.11 12.75 2.11
CA ILE A 253 -9.97 12.49 3.55
C ILE A 253 -11.23 11.77 4.04
N ARG A 254 -11.05 10.62 4.71
CA ARG A 254 -12.12 9.86 5.38
C ARG A 254 -11.59 9.19 6.65
N GLY A 255 -12.32 9.32 7.77
CA GLY A 255 -11.95 8.66 9.03
C GLY A 255 -10.57 9.01 9.60
N GLY A 256 -10.00 10.17 9.22
CA GLY A 256 -8.62 10.56 9.56
C GLY A 256 -7.54 9.99 8.64
N MET A 257 -7.91 9.15 7.66
CA MET A 257 -7.02 8.67 6.60
C MET A 257 -7.06 9.61 5.39
N VAL A 258 -5.92 9.80 4.75
CA VAL A 258 -5.76 10.47 3.46
C VAL A 258 -5.56 9.39 2.39
N PHE A 259 -6.59 9.21 1.56
CA PHE A 259 -6.47 8.50 0.29
C PHE A 259 -5.78 9.44 -0.69
N ALA A 260 -4.78 8.96 -1.43
CA ALA A 260 -4.09 9.74 -2.44
C ALA A 260 -3.87 8.92 -3.73
N VAL A 261 -4.22 9.55 -4.85
CA VAL A 261 -3.92 9.08 -6.21
C VAL A 261 -2.97 10.08 -6.85
N VAL A 262 -1.87 9.59 -7.40
CA VAL A 262 -0.79 10.42 -7.92
C VAL A 262 -0.44 9.98 -9.34
N THR A 263 -0.44 10.93 -10.27
CA THR A 263 -0.20 10.68 -11.70
C THR A 263 0.88 11.61 -12.23
N ALA A 264 1.76 11.07 -13.09
CA ALA A 264 2.72 11.89 -13.80
C ALA A 264 2.00 12.86 -14.75
N LEU A 265 2.47 14.11 -14.82
CA LEU A 265 2.01 15.07 -15.81
C LEU A 265 2.56 14.69 -17.20
N PRO A 266 1.85 15.04 -18.29
CA PRO A 266 2.42 14.93 -19.63
C PRO A 266 3.71 15.75 -19.71
N ARG A 267 4.84 15.09 -19.91
CA ARG A 267 6.16 15.73 -19.94
C ARG A 267 6.27 16.60 -21.18
N ASP A 268 6.42 17.92 -20.98
CA ASP A 268 6.76 18.82 -22.07
C ASP A 268 8.18 18.51 -22.55
N LEU A 269 8.39 18.36 -23.86
CA LEU A 269 9.60 17.76 -24.48
C LEU A 269 10.89 18.60 -24.31
N ARG A 270 10.85 19.62 -23.45
CA ARG A 270 11.91 20.59 -23.17
C ARG A 270 12.39 20.56 -21.72
N VAL A 271 11.70 19.84 -20.83
CA VAL A 271 12.13 19.63 -19.45
C VAL A 271 12.38 18.14 -19.25
N SER A 272 13.65 17.77 -19.19
CA SER A 272 14.06 16.44 -18.73
C SER A 272 13.64 16.27 -17.27
N ALA A 273 12.85 15.22 -16.97
CA ALA A 273 12.40 14.90 -15.61
C ALA A 273 13.59 14.83 -14.64
N GLY A 274 13.75 15.89 -13.85
CA GLY A 274 14.87 16.06 -12.94
C GLY A 274 14.63 15.27 -11.66
N PHE A 275 15.24 14.08 -11.56
CA PHE A 275 15.51 13.49 -10.24
C PHE A 275 16.50 14.41 -9.52
N SER A 276 16.00 15.33 -8.71
CA SER A 276 16.80 16.17 -7.83
C SER A 276 17.18 15.39 -6.57
N GLU A 277 18.23 15.84 -5.88
CA GLU A 277 18.59 15.36 -4.55
C GLU A 277 17.82 16.17 -3.51
N TRP A 278 17.05 15.51 -2.66
CA TRP A 278 16.34 16.18 -1.56
C TRP A 278 17.32 16.50 -0.42
N HIS A 279 17.52 17.79 -0.20
CA HIS A 279 18.17 18.33 0.97
C HIS A 279 17.22 18.45 2.17
N VAL A 280 17.61 17.83 3.28
CA VAL A 280 17.00 17.96 4.60
C VAL A 280 17.66 19.13 5.32
N GLU A 281 16.89 20.13 5.75
CA GLU A 281 17.40 21.16 6.67
C GLU A 281 17.15 20.70 8.11
N CYS A 282 18.13 20.88 9.00
CA CYS A 282 17.98 20.51 10.41
C CYS A 282 17.40 21.66 11.24
N LEU A 283 16.06 21.82 11.23
CA LEU A 283 15.37 22.89 11.96
C LEU A 283 15.36 22.65 13.48
N ALA A 284 15.37 21.39 13.92
CA ALA A 284 15.41 21.01 15.34
C ALA A 284 16.78 21.22 16.01
N GLY A 285 17.81 21.65 15.29
CA GLY A 285 19.18 21.70 15.79
C GLY A 285 20.00 22.84 15.23
N CYS A 286 20.80 22.57 14.19
CA CYS A 286 21.91 23.44 13.79
C CYS A 286 21.74 24.14 12.42
N GLY A 287 20.54 24.13 11.83
CA GLY A 287 20.26 24.79 10.54
C GLY A 287 21.09 24.26 9.36
N HIS A 288 21.67 23.07 9.51
CA HIS A 288 22.49 22.46 8.48
C HIS A 288 21.59 21.77 7.46
N SER A 289 21.74 22.14 6.19
CA SER A 289 21.19 21.43 5.03
C SER A 289 22.12 20.29 4.62
N PHE A 290 21.59 19.08 4.45
CA PHE A 290 22.31 17.84 4.16
C PHE A 290 21.46 16.86 3.32
N THR A 291 22.06 15.96 2.54
CA THR A 291 21.33 14.92 1.79
C THR A 291 21.09 13.67 2.63
N GLN A 292 20.23 12.76 2.17
CA GLN A 292 19.96 11.51 2.88
C GLN A 292 21.21 10.61 2.99
N GLU A 293 22.15 10.67 2.03
CA GLU A 293 23.39 9.87 2.05
C GLU A 293 24.42 10.39 3.06
N GLU A 294 24.41 11.70 3.35
CA GLU A 294 25.23 12.30 4.40
C GLU A 294 24.73 11.95 5.82
N SER A 295 23.52 11.41 5.95
CA SER A 295 22.95 11.08 7.25
C SER A 295 23.61 9.84 7.89
N PRO A 296 24.17 9.95 9.12
CA PRO A 296 24.85 8.83 9.76
C PRO A 296 23.91 7.72 10.24
N ARG A 297 22.59 7.97 10.29
CA ARG A 297 21.51 7.00 10.52
C ARG A 297 20.14 7.68 10.42
N VAL A 298 19.11 6.90 10.08
CA VAL A 298 17.72 7.29 10.34
C VAL A 298 17.41 7.30 11.84
N CYS A 299 16.36 8.03 12.24
CA CYS A 299 15.85 8.00 13.60
C CYS A 299 14.90 6.82 13.81
N GLU A 300 15.13 6.07 14.88
CA GLU A 300 14.34 4.89 15.28
C GLU A 300 12.88 5.24 15.65
N GLU A 301 12.58 6.48 16.08
CA GLU A 301 11.22 6.93 16.42
C GLU A 301 10.38 7.44 15.23
N CYS A 302 11.00 8.10 14.25
CA CYS A 302 10.27 8.82 13.20
C CYS A 302 10.60 8.40 11.77
N GLY A 303 11.65 7.60 11.55
CA GLY A 303 12.10 7.16 10.23
C GLY A 303 12.93 8.20 9.44
N GLU A 304 12.88 9.47 9.83
CA GLU A 304 13.61 10.55 9.15
C GLU A 304 15.14 10.45 9.37
N PRO A 305 15.97 10.87 8.39
CA PRO A 305 17.43 10.94 8.54
C PRO A 305 17.85 11.92 9.64
N LYS A 306 18.77 11.51 10.52
CA LYS A 306 19.38 12.40 11.53
C LYS A 306 20.45 13.30 10.89
N CYS A 307 20.57 14.53 11.39
CA CYS A 307 21.56 15.48 10.88
C CYS A 307 23.01 15.00 11.14
N PRO A 308 23.92 15.00 10.15
CA PRO A 308 25.31 14.60 10.36
C PRO A 308 26.05 15.45 11.40
N ARG A 309 25.76 16.75 11.43
CA ARG A 309 26.50 17.73 12.25
C ARG A 309 26.11 17.74 13.73
N CYS A 310 24.82 17.55 14.06
CA CYS A 310 24.34 17.57 15.45
C CYS A 310 23.68 16.26 15.93
N ARG A 311 23.36 15.32 15.02
CA ARG A 311 22.69 14.04 15.29
C ARG A 311 21.23 14.13 15.76
N GLU A 312 20.66 15.33 15.75
CA GLU A 312 19.25 15.58 16.03
C GLU A 312 18.32 15.27 14.85
N CYS A 313 17.02 15.26 15.13
CA CYS A 313 15.90 15.05 14.22
C CYS A 313 14.74 15.97 14.60
N GLU A 314 13.86 16.30 13.65
CA GLU A 314 12.57 16.95 13.90
C GLU A 314 11.55 15.96 14.45
N CYS A 315 11.85 15.45 15.65
CA CYS A 315 11.14 14.34 16.27
C CYS A 315 9.92 14.76 17.11
N ASP A 316 9.50 16.03 17.07
CA ASP A 316 8.43 16.58 17.90
C ASP A 316 7.61 17.67 17.17
N VAL A 317 6.27 17.60 17.22
CA VAL A 317 5.36 18.37 18.12
C VAL A 317 3.89 17.97 17.85
N ASN A 318 3.57 17.53 16.63
CA ASN A 318 2.23 17.09 16.20
C ASN A 318 2.23 15.60 15.80
N LYS A 319 2.58 14.71 16.73
CA LYS A 319 2.21 13.29 16.60
C LYS A 319 0.67 13.20 16.73
N GLN A 320 -0.05 13.17 15.60
CA GLN A 320 -1.35 12.49 15.57
C GLN A 320 -1.01 11.02 15.79
N GLU A 321 -1.27 10.52 16.99
CA GLU A 321 -0.97 9.13 17.33
C GLU A 321 -2.03 8.25 16.65
N PHE A 322 -1.59 7.24 15.92
CA PHE A 322 -2.46 6.21 15.35
C PHE A 322 -2.30 4.95 16.18
N CYS A 323 -3.39 4.25 16.47
CA CYS A 323 -3.39 3.03 17.26
C CYS A 323 -2.53 2.00 16.52
N SER A 324 -1.31 1.71 17.01
CA SER A 324 -0.24 1.02 16.25
C SER A 324 -0.58 -0.41 15.80
N ASN A 325 -1.72 -0.92 16.26
CA ASN A 325 -2.28 -2.21 15.91
C ASN A 325 -3.36 -2.13 14.81
N CYS A 326 -4.29 -1.16 14.84
CA CYS A 326 -5.39 -1.02 13.85
C CYS A 326 -5.30 0.20 12.93
N PHE A 327 -4.32 1.08 13.17
CA PHE A 327 -3.98 2.27 12.38
C PHE A 327 -5.13 3.28 12.25
N MET A 328 -6.13 3.22 13.12
CA MET A 328 -7.10 4.31 13.34
C MET A 328 -6.50 5.46 14.16
N LEU A 329 -7.02 6.67 13.96
CA LEU A 329 -6.59 7.89 14.64
C LEU A 329 -6.99 7.86 16.13
N LEU A 330 -6.02 8.03 17.03
CA LEU A 330 -6.29 8.17 18.47
C LEU A 330 -6.72 9.61 18.82
N PRO A 331 -7.64 9.80 19.79
CA PRO A 331 -7.97 11.12 20.32
C PRO A 331 -6.75 11.81 20.94
N LYS A 332 -6.61 13.14 20.77
CA LYS A 332 -5.47 13.96 21.24
C LYS A 332 -5.27 14.04 22.78
N ALA A 333 -5.92 13.18 23.57
CA ALA A 333 -6.05 13.35 25.02
C ALA A 333 -5.91 12.04 25.84
N ARG A 334 -4.82 11.29 25.63
CA ARG A 334 -4.26 10.31 26.59
C ARG A 334 -2.77 10.09 26.30
N LYS A 335 -1.88 10.29 27.28
CA LYS A 335 -0.48 9.82 27.23
C LYS A 335 -0.35 8.57 28.10
N GLY A 336 0.28 7.53 27.55
CA GLY A 336 0.22 6.16 28.07
C GLY A 336 -0.77 5.35 27.25
N HIS A 337 -0.26 4.59 26.27
CA HIS A 337 -1.07 3.88 25.27
C HIS A 337 -1.70 2.59 25.81
N GLU A 338 -2.85 2.24 25.24
CA GLU A 338 -3.46 0.89 25.06
C GLU A 338 -4.64 1.05 24.06
N LEU A 339 -5.13 0.07 23.29
CA LEU A 339 -4.55 -1.23 22.87
C LEU A 339 -4.98 -1.68 21.44
N CYS A 340 -6.25 -1.56 20.99
CA CYS A 340 -6.79 -2.35 19.83
C CYS A 340 -8.33 -2.32 19.61
N GLU A 341 -9.15 -2.86 20.51
CA GLU A 341 -10.62 -2.88 20.39
C GLU A 341 -11.43 -2.40 21.64
N ASN A 342 -10.90 -1.99 22.80
CA ASN A 342 -9.58 -1.48 23.21
C ASN A 342 -9.03 -0.32 22.32
N CYS A 343 -8.15 0.55 22.84
CA CYS A 343 -8.00 1.93 22.35
C CYS A 343 -9.31 2.76 22.27
N GLU A 344 -10.42 2.19 22.79
CA GLU A 344 -11.10 2.71 24.00
C GLU A 344 -10.22 3.54 24.94
#